data_AF-A0A938MPF2-F1
#
_entry.id   AF-A0A938MPF2-F1
#
_cell.length_a   1.000
_cell.length_b   1.000
_cell.length_c   1.000
_cell.angle_alpha   90.00
_cell.angle_beta   90.00
_cell.angle_gamma   90.00
#
_symmetry.space_group_name_H-M   'P 1'
#
loop_
_entity.id
_entity.type
_entity.pdbx_description
1 polymer ?
#
loop_
_entity_poly.entity_id
_entity_poly.type
_entity_poly.pdbx_seq_one_letter_code
_entity_poly.pdbx_strand_id
1 'polypeptide(L)'
;MKRKAHRREAFTLLELMIVLVILVLLFAMVGPRLLGSQKKADAKLARTQISNLEAALELYHVDMRSFPSTEDGLRALLEAPSDERAARKWEGPYLDDDVLPVDPWDNQFEYEYPSSHQRSGKPAIWSLGPDGEGDTGDEITNWQGGTTDEGGATEERDGKAPEAPPREAPRKPSSDRKMPE
;
A
#
# COMPACT_ATOMS: atom_id res chain seq x y z
N MET A 1 25.16 -38.75 68.43
CA MET A 1 24.51 -38.40 67.15
C MET A 1 25.27 -37.24 66.51
N LYS A 2 26.05 -37.49 65.44
CA LYS A 2 26.82 -36.44 64.75
C LYS A 2 25.92 -35.78 63.69
N ARG A 3 25.49 -34.54 63.92
CA ARG A 3 24.74 -33.74 62.94
C ARG A 3 25.71 -33.30 61.83
N LYS A 4 25.52 -33.78 60.60
CA LYS A 4 26.22 -33.26 59.43
C LYS A 4 25.67 -31.86 59.16
N ALA A 5 26.49 -30.84 59.37
CA ALA A 5 26.18 -29.48 58.94
C ALA A 5 26.18 -29.47 57.41
N HIS A 6 25.02 -29.25 56.80
CA HIS A 6 24.95 -28.91 55.38
C HIS A 6 25.69 -27.59 55.18
N ARG A 7 26.83 -27.64 54.49
CA ARG A 7 27.49 -26.42 54.03
C ARG A 7 26.51 -25.73 53.09
N ARG A 8 26.11 -24.51 53.44
CA ARG A 8 25.41 -23.64 52.50
C ARG A 8 26.45 -23.24 51.46
N GLU A 9 26.24 -23.66 50.22
CA GLU A 9 27.05 -23.18 49.11
C GLU A 9 26.71 -21.71 48.89
N ALA A 10 27.75 -20.86 48.96
CA ALA A 10 27.62 -19.44 48.69
C ALA A 10 27.83 -19.23 47.19
N PHE A 11 26.90 -18.51 46.54
CA PHE A 11 27.01 -18.13 45.14
C PHE A 11 28.34 -17.44 44.86
N THR A 12 29.00 -17.83 43.78
CA THR A 12 30.25 -17.20 43.34
C THR A 12 29.95 -15.98 42.46
N LEU A 13 30.81 -14.96 42.50
CA LEU A 13 30.69 -13.78 41.62
C LEU A 13 30.75 -14.19 40.13
N LEU A 14 31.54 -15.21 39.81
CA LEU A 14 31.74 -15.71 38.45
C LEU A 14 30.44 -16.29 37.86
N GLU A 15 29.63 -16.97 38.67
CA GLU A 15 28.34 -17.51 38.24
C GLU A 15 27.36 -16.41 37.84
N LEU A 16 27.30 -15.31 38.62
CA LEU A 16 26.50 -14.14 38.27
C LEU A 16 27.02 -13.47 36.99
N MET A 17 28.34 -13.39 36.79
CA MET A 17 28.92 -12.81 35.58
C MET A 17 28.52 -13.59 34.32
N ILE A 18 28.62 -14.92 34.35
CA ILE A 18 28.23 -15.76 33.21
C ILE A 18 26.74 -15.57 32.88
N VAL A 19 25.87 -15.52 33.90
CA VAL A 19 24.44 -15.29 33.72
C VAL A 19 24.17 -13.94 33.04
N LEU A 20 24.82 -12.86 33.50
CA LEU A 20 24.65 -11.53 32.91
C LEU A 20 25.11 -11.48 31.45
N VAL A 21 26.23 -12.14 31.13
CA VAL A 21 26.73 -12.23 29.75
C VAL A 21 25.72 -12.94 28.86
N ILE A 22 25.18 -14.08 29.29
CA ILE A 22 24.17 -14.81 28.51
C ILE A 22 22.89 -13.97 28.35
N LEU A 23 22.45 -13.25 29.38
CA LEU A 23 21.28 -12.37 29.29
C LEU A 23 21.48 -11.26 28.25
N VAL A 24 22.63 -10.59 28.24
CA VAL A 24 22.95 -9.55 27.24
C VAL A 24 22.93 -10.13 25.83
N LEU A 25 23.51 -11.31 25.62
CA LEU A 25 23.52 -11.99 24.32
C LEU A 25 22.10 -12.35 23.85
N LEU A 26 21.24 -12.83 24.76
CA LEU A 26 19.84 -13.13 24.45
C LEU A 26 19.05 -11.86 24.08
N PHE A 27 19.20 -10.77 24.85
CA PHE A 27 18.54 -9.51 24.54
C PHE A 27 18.97 -8.94 23.18
N ALA A 28 20.27 -9.00 22.86
CA ALA A 28 20.79 -8.57 21.56
C ALA A 28 20.18 -9.36 20.38
N MET A 29 19.86 -10.64 20.59
CA MET A 29 19.29 -11.51 19.57
C MET A 29 17.78 -11.35 19.38
N VAL A 30 17.02 -11.10 20.45
CA VAL A 30 15.54 -11.08 20.42
C VAL A 30 14.99 -9.67 20.18
N GLY A 31 15.62 -8.62 20.69
CA GLY A 31 15.10 -7.24 20.63
C GLY A 31 14.71 -6.75 19.23
N PRO A 32 15.60 -6.83 18.21
CA PRO A 32 15.31 -6.31 16.87
C PRO A 32 14.19 -7.05 16.12
N ARG A 33 13.98 -8.35 16.42
CA ARG A 33 13.03 -9.19 15.69
C ARG A 33 11.57 -8.82 15.95
N LEU A 34 11.26 -8.35 17.16
CA LEU A 34 9.90 -7.98 17.55
C LEU A 34 9.44 -6.67 16.87
N LEU A 35 10.35 -5.71 16.72
CA LEU A 35 10.02 -4.39 16.14
C LEU A 35 9.90 -4.43 14.61
N GLY A 36 10.71 -5.23 13.93
CA GLY A 36 10.67 -5.35 12.47
C GLY A 36 9.46 -6.12 11.93
N SER A 37 8.91 -7.05 12.71
CA SER A 37 7.74 -7.83 12.29
C SER A 37 6.44 -7.03 12.32
N GLN A 38 6.31 -6.10 13.27
CA GLN A 38 5.11 -5.29 13.44
C GLN A 38 4.90 -4.34 12.25
N LYS A 39 5.92 -3.54 11.89
CA LYS A 39 5.86 -2.62 10.74
C LYS A 39 5.45 -3.31 9.43
N LYS A 40 5.95 -4.52 9.18
CA LYS A 40 5.60 -5.30 7.99
C LYS A 40 4.17 -5.83 8.05
N ALA A 41 3.71 -6.24 9.24
CA ALA A 41 2.35 -6.69 9.44
C ALA A 41 1.35 -5.54 9.24
N ASP A 42 1.67 -4.36 9.79
CA ASP A 42 0.86 -3.15 9.65
C ASP A 42 0.75 -2.75 8.18
N ALA A 43 1.86 -2.60 7.47
CA ALA A 43 1.83 -2.26 6.04
C ALA A 43 1.05 -3.30 5.20
N LYS A 44 1.15 -4.59 5.53
CA LYS A 44 0.38 -5.64 4.86
C LYS A 44 -1.12 -5.55 5.18
N LEU A 45 -1.47 -5.22 6.41
CA LEU A 45 -2.86 -5.02 6.83
C LEU A 45 -3.48 -3.84 6.07
N ALA A 46 -2.80 -2.70 6.02
CA ALA A 46 -3.23 -1.53 5.25
C ALA A 46 -3.47 -1.87 3.77
N ARG A 47 -2.54 -2.59 3.12
CA ARG A 47 -2.73 -3.05 1.73
C ARG A 47 -3.96 -3.95 1.56
N THR A 48 -4.21 -4.83 2.52
CA THR A 48 -5.36 -5.72 2.50
C THR A 48 -6.67 -4.94 2.67
N GLN A 49 -6.70 -3.98 3.59
CA GLN A 49 -7.85 -3.08 3.77
C GLN A 49 -8.14 -2.27 2.52
N ILE A 50 -7.11 -1.74 1.85
CA ILE A 50 -7.24 -1.06 0.55
C ILE A 50 -7.86 -1.99 -0.49
N SER A 51 -7.36 -3.22 -0.63
CA SER A 51 -7.94 -4.18 -1.58
C SER A 51 -9.40 -4.53 -1.28
N ASN A 52 -9.79 -4.59 0.00
CA ASN A 52 -11.19 -4.79 0.39
C ASN A 52 -12.06 -3.58 0.02
N LEU A 53 -11.57 -2.36 0.25
CA LEU A 53 -12.25 -1.12 -0.16
C LEU A 53 -12.39 -1.03 -1.69
N GLU A 54 -11.35 -1.42 -2.43
CA GLU A 54 -11.42 -1.50 -3.90
C GLU A 54 -12.50 -2.47 -4.36
N ALA A 55 -12.60 -3.65 -3.76
CA ALA A 55 -13.64 -4.61 -4.10
C ALA A 55 -15.04 -4.04 -3.82
N ALA A 56 -15.25 -3.40 -2.66
CA ALA A 56 -16.51 -2.73 -2.32
C ALA A 56 -16.87 -1.61 -3.31
N LEU A 57 -15.87 -0.83 -3.76
CA LEU A 57 -16.06 0.20 -4.78
C LEU A 57 -16.41 -0.39 -6.16
N GLU A 58 -15.84 -1.54 -6.51
CA GLU A 58 -16.21 -2.25 -7.74
C GLU A 58 -17.67 -2.73 -7.68
N LEU A 59 -18.15 -3.24 -6.54
CA LEU A 59 -19.55 -3.55 -6.30
C LEU A 59 -20.45 -2.32 -6.44
N TYR A 60 -20.10 -1.20 -5.77
CA TYR A 60 -20.82 0.06 -5.92
C TYR A 60 -20.91 0.49 -7.39
N HIS A 61 -19.82 0.35 -8.15
CA HIS A 61 -19.77 0.70 -9.56
C HIS A 61 -20.71 -0.17 -10.42
N VAL A 62 -20.91 -1.44 -10.08
CA VAL A 62 -21.85 -2.32 -10.80
C VAL A 62 -23.27 -1.78 -10.73
N ASP A 63 -23.68 -1.32 -9.54
CA ASP A 63 -25.05 -0.88 -9.25
C ASP A 63 -25.28 0.55 -9.74
N MET A 64 -24.36 1.44 -9.35
CA MET A 64 -24.48 2.89 -9.56
C MET A 64 -23.96 3.33 -10.94
N ARG A 65 -23.24 2.45 -11.65
CA ARG A 65 -22.59 2.70 -12.95
C ARG A 65 -21.52 3.80 -12.93
N SER A 66 -21.13 4.24 -11.74
CA SER A 66 -20.08 5.22 -11.48
C SER A 66 -19.49 4.92 -10.11
N PHE A 67 -18.24 5.29 -9.89
CA PHE A 67 -17.69 5.35 -8.54
C PHE A 67 -18.25 6.58 -7.78
N PRO A 68 -18.20 6.58 -6.43
CA PRO A 68 -18.53 7.76 -5.63
C PRO A 68 -17.69 8.98 -6.02
N SER A 69 -18.21 10.18 -5.80
CA SER A 69 -17.40 11.39 -5.95
C SER A 69 -16.41 11.52 -4.79
N THR A 70 -15.37 12.34 -4.92
CA THR A 70 -14.49 12.68 -3.79
C THR A 70 -15.24 13.32 -2.62
N GLU A 71 -16.35 14.03 -2.88
CA GLU A 71 -17.18 14.66 -1.84
C GLU A 71 -17.98 13.62 -1.03
N ASP A 72 -18.54 12.61 -1.70
CA ASP A 72 -19.22 11.49 -1.04
C ASP A 72 -18.22 10.55 -0.36
N GLY A 73 -17.06 10.38 -1.00
CA GLY A 73 -15.94 9.57 -0.54
C GLY A 73 -16.31 8.11 -0.28
N LEU A 74 -15.59 7.49 0.66
CA LEU A 74 -15.84 6.11 1.07
C LEU A 74 -17.16 5.94 1.84
N ARG A 75 -17.78 7.02 2.33
CA ARG A 75 -19.07 6.95 3.05
C ARG A 75 -20.21 6.45 2.17
N ALA A 76 -20.13 6.67 0.85
CA ALA A 76 -21.09 6.13 -0.12
C ALA A 76 -21.16 4.58 -0.13
N LEU A 77 -20.14 3.92 0.43
CA LEU A 77 -20.14 2.46 0.61
C LEU A 77 -21.07 2.02 1.75
N LEU A 78 -21.37 2.89 2.71
CA LEU A 78 -22.21 2.59 3.88
C LEU A 78 -23.60 3.19 3.76
N GLU A 79 -23.69 4.42 3.23
CA GLU A 79 -24.92 5.20 3.20
C GLU A 79 -25.44 5.39 1.77
N ALA A 80 -26.75 5.23 1.61
CA ALA A 80 -27.41 5.48 0.35
C ALA A 80 -27.36 6.99 -0.01
N PRO A 81 -27.21 7.35 -1.30
CA PRO A 81 -27.24 8.74 -1.73
C PRO A 81 -28.55 9.45 -1.38
N SER A 82 -28.50 10.75 -1.11
CA SER A 82 -29.70 11.55 -0.80
C SER A 82 -30.66 11.74 -2.00
N ASP A 83 -30.17 11.57 -3.23
CA ASP A 83 -31.00 11.62 -4.43
C ASP A 83 -31.87 10.36 -4.54
N GLU A 84 -33.20 10.51 -4.55
CA GLU A 84 -34.14 9.38 -4.57
C GLU A 84 -33.97 8.45 -5.78
N ARG A 85 -33.50 8.97 -6.92
CA ARG A 85 -33.32 8.15 -8.13
C ARG A 85 -32.04 7.34 -8.02
N ALA A 86 -30.98 7.91 -7.47
CA ALA A 86 -29.73 7.24 -7.17
C ALA A 86 -29.93 6.19 -6.06
N ALA A 87 -30.66 6.54 -4.99
CA ALA A 87 -30.98 5.65 -3.88
C ALA A 87 -31.73 4.39 -4.31
N ARG A 88 -32.58 4.47 -5.35
CA ARG A 88 -33.29 3.29 -5.91
C ARG A 88 -32.37 2.27 -6.60
N LYS A 89 -31.15 2.67 -6.98
CA LYS A 89 -30.18 1.79 -7.64
C LYS A 89 -29.15 1.23 -6.66
N TRP A 90 -28.99 1.87 -5.51
CA TRP A 90 -28.01 1.49 -4.50
C TRP A 90 -28.50 0.22 -3.78
N GLU A 91 -27.67 -0.82 -3.75
CA GLU A 91 -27.98 -2.12 -3.11
C GLU A 91 -27.08 -2.39 -1.91
N GLY A 92 -26.38 -1.37 -1.39
CA GLY A 92 -25.50 -1.49 -0.24
C GLY A 92 -26.23 -1.78 1.08
N PRO A 93 -25.51 -1.78 2.21
CA PRO A 93 -24.10 -1.39 2.35
C PRO A 93 -23.13 -2.37 1.66
N TYR A 94 -22.04 -1.84 1.14
CA TYR A 94 -21.00 -2.59 0.40
C TYR A 94 -19.85 -3.05 1.29
N LEU A 95 -19.92 -2.77 2.59
CA LEU A 95 -18.98 -3.21 3.62
C LEU A 95 -19.76 -4.03 4.66
N ASP A 96 -19.10 -5.04 5.22
CA ASP A 96 -19.70 -5.89 6.26
C ASP A 96 -19.87 -5.15 7.60
N ASP A 97 -19.00 -4.19 7.87
CA ASP A 97 -19.02 -3.39 9.09
C ASP A 97 -19.73 -2.04 8.85
N ASP A 98 -20.51 -1.58 9.83
CA ASP A 98 -21.23 -0.29 9.80
C ASP A 98 -20.29 0.94 9.93
N VAL A 99 -18.97 0.73 9.94
CA VAL A 99 -17.96 1.76 10.14
C VAL A 99 -16.85 1.59 9.11
N LEU A 100 -16.36 2.71 8.59
CA LEU A 100 -15.21 2.69 7.68
C LEU A 100 -13.96 2.19 8.43
N PRO A 101 -13.21 1.24 7.86
CA PRO A 101 -11.96 0.80 8.46
C PRO A 101 -10.98 1.98 8.52
N VAL A 102 -10.23 2.05 9.61
CA VAL A 102 -9.03 2.89 9.73
C VAL A 102 -7.80 2.05 9.39
N ASP A 103 -6.73 2.73 8.99
CA ASP A 103 -5.45 2.09 8.78
C ASP A 103 -4.81 1.64 10.12
N PRO A 104 -3.72 0.86 10.10
CA PRO A 104 -3.05 0.36 11.31
C PRO A 104 -2.48 1.44 12.25
N TRP A 105 -2.42 2.68 11.79
CA TRP A 105 -1.90 3.84 12.51
C TRP A 105 -3.03 4.79 12.93
N ASP A 106 -4.28 4.32 12.88
CA ASP A 106 -5.51 5.04 13.24
C ASP A 106 -5.83 6.24 12.31
N ASN A 107 -5.24 6.28 11.11
CA ASN A 107 -5.61 7.28 10.11
C ASN A 107 -6.78 6.78 9.25
N GLN A 108 -7.56 7.73 8.71
CA GLN A 108 -8.59 7.43 7.72
C GLN A 108 -7.94 7.16 6.36
N PHE A 109 -8.53 6.25 5.57
CA PHE A 109 -8.12 6.08 4.18
C PHE A 109 -8.55 7.28 3.36
N GLU A 110 -7.63 7.78 2.55
CA GLU A 110 -7.86 8.84 1.60
C GLU A 110 -8.44 8.26 0.30
N TYR A 111 -9.30 9.03 -0.35
CA TYR A 111 -10.03 8.63 -1.53
C TYR A 111 -10.13 9.76 -2.56
N GLU A 112 -9.91 9.44 -3.82
CA GLU A 112 -10.06 10.39 -4.91
C GLU A 112 -10.66 9.74 -6.17
N TYR A 113 -11.74 10.34 -6.68
CA TYR A 113 -12.33 10.01 -7.98
C TYR A 113 -12.95 11.23 -8.67
N PRO A 114 -12.62 11.51 -9.94
CA PRO A 114 -11.67 10.80 -10.80
C PRO A 114 -10.23 10.93 -10.29
N SER A 115 -9.46 9.84 -10.36
CA SER A 115 -8.09 9.82 -9.83
C SER A 115 -7.14 10.70 -10.65
N SER A 116 -6.38 11.56 -9.97
CA SER A 116 -5.23 12.25 -10.57
C SER A 116 -3.96 11.39 -10.62
N HIS A 117 -3.93 10.34 -9.79
CA HIS A 117 -2.80 9.45 -9.58
C HIS A 117 -2.70 8.29 -10.59
N GLN A 118 -3.83 7.88 -11.19
CA GLN A 118 -3.84 6.80 -12.19
C GLN A 118 -4.75 7.05 -13.39
N ARG A 119 -4.32 6.58 -14.57
CA ARG A 119 -5.07 6.68 -15.83
C ARG A 119 -6.01 5.51 -16.11
N SER A 120 -6.16 4.58 -15.15
CA SER A 120 -6.97 3.36 -15.30
C SER A 120 -8.48 3.62 -15.24
N GLY A 121 -8.90 4.83 -14.87
CA GLY A 121 -10.31 5.16 -14.61
C GLY A 121 -10.84 4.53 -13.31
N LYS A 122 -9.97 3.94 -12.50
CA LYS A 122 -10.27 3.47 -11.14
C LYS A 122 -10.02 4.59 -10.11
N PRO A 123 -10.71 4.57 -8.96
CA PRO A 123 -10.44 5.51 -7.87
C PRO A 123 -9.05 5.31 -7.28
N ALA A 124 -8.44 6.39 -6.77
CA ALA A 124 -7.25 6.32 -5.94
C ALA A 124 -7.67 6.14 -4.48
N ILE A 125 -7.04 5.19 -3.80
CA ILE A 125 -7.22 4.93 -2.37
C ILE A 125 -5.84 4.74 -1.74
N TRP A 126 -5.59 5.43 -0.64
CA TRP A 126 -4.31 5.30 0.07
C TRP A 126 -4.43 5.53 1.57
N SER A 127 -3.43 5.03 2.30
CA SER A 127 -3.18 5.35 3.70
C SER A 127 -1.98 6.29 3.78
N LEU A 128 -2.04 7.25 4.71
CA LEU A 128 -0.97 8.21 5.03
C LEU A 128 0.19 7.57 5.79
N GLY A 129 0.11 6.27 6.09
CA GLY A 129 1.22 5.55 6.71
C GLY A 129 1.45 5.90 8.19
N PRO A 130 2.59 5.44 8.74
CA PRO A 130 2.98 5.64 10.14
C PRO A 130 3.04 7.08 10.65
N ASP A 131 3.40 8.04 9.79
CA ASP A 131 3.54 9.43 10.20
C ASP A 131 2.24 10.24 10.06
N GLY A 132 1.27 9.73 9.29
CA GLY A 132 -0.02 10.38 9.07
C GLY A 132 0.09 11.64 8.21
N GLU A 133 1.20 11.83 7.50
CA GLU A 133 1.45 12.96 6.63
C GLU A 133 1.49 12.49 5.16
N GLY A 134 1.08 13.36 4.25
CA GLY A 134 1.17 13.09 2.82
C GLY A 134 2.49 13.57 2.23
N ASP A 135 2.91 12.93 1.14
CA ASP A 135 4.14 13.16 0.38
C ASP A 135 5.45 12.89 1.15
N THR A 136 5.42 12.00 2.14
CA THR A 136 6.58 11.58 2.96
C THR A 136 7.23 10.29 2.44
N GLY A 137 6.52 9.54 1.59
CA GLY A 137 7.02 8.34 0.91
C GLY A 137 6.81 7.04 1.69
N ASP A 138 6.09 7.06 2.81
CA ASP A 138 5.64 5.88 3.54
C ASP A 138 4.16 5.53 3.28
N GLU A 139 3.52 6.22 2.33
CA GLU A 139 2.12 6.02 1.98
C GLU A 139 1.92 4.66 1.30
N ILE A 140 0.78 4.07 1.60
CA ILE A 140 0.39 2.80 1.03
C ILE A 140 -0.75 3.07 0.06
N THR A 141 -0.48 2.91 -1.23
CA THR A 141 -1.39 3.31 -2.31
C THR A 141 -1.85 2.11 -3.14
N ASN A 142 -3.00 2.22 -3.81
CA ASN A 142 -3.46 1.21 -4.76
C ASN A 142 -2.90 1.37 -6.18
N TRP A 143 -2.32 2.52 -6.54
CA TRP A 143 -1.74 2.75 -7.87
C TRP A 143 -0.23 2.49 -7.95
N GLN A 144 0.51 2.50 -6.83
CA GLN A 144 1.94 2.19 -6.81
C GLN A 144 2.17 0.68 -6.60
N GLY A 145 1.90 -0.10 -7.64
CA GLY A 145 2.20 -1.54 -7.70
C GLY A 145 3.19 -1.84 -8.82
N GLY A 146 4.49 -1.63 -8.57
CA GLY A 146 5.53 -1.91 -9.57
C GLY A 146 6.99 -1.85 -9.13
N THR A 147 7.31 -1.35 -7.93
CA THR A 147 8.68 -1.44 -7.40
C THR A 147 8.69 -2.36 -6.20
N THR A 148 9.05 -3.61 -6.49
CA THR A 148 9.47 -4.66 -5.58
C THR A 148 10.23 -4.09 -4.38
N ASP A 149 9.89 -4.59 -3.20
CA ASP A 149 10.77 -4.64 -2.03
C ASP A 149 12.13 -5.27 -2.42
N GLU A 150 13.06 -4.48 -2.96
CA GLU A 150 14.49 -4.83 -3.00
C GLU A 150 15.31 -3.58 -2.70
N GLY A 151 15.93 -3.56 -1.52
CA GLY A 151 17.00 -2.63 -1.24
C GLY A 151 18.16 -2.89 -2.20
N GLY A 152 18.55 -1.87 -2.96
CA GLY A 152 19.71 -1.96 -3.84
C GLY A 152 19.85 -0.77 -4.79
N ALA A 153 20.83 0.08 -4.49
CA ALA A 153 21.55 0.96 -5.41
C ALA A 153 20.75 1.97 -6.25
N THR A 154 20.93 3.24 -5.89
CA THR A 154 20.90 4.37 -6.82
C THR A 154 21.81 4.09 -8.02
N GLU A 155 21.24 3.72 -9.17
CA GLU A 155 21.91 3.89 -10.46
C GLU A 155 21.41 5.20 -11.08
N GLU A 156 22.29 6.20 -11.09
CA GLU A 156 22.25 7.30 -12.05
C GLU A 156 22.07 6.73 -13.45
N ARG A 157 20.95 7.06 -14.11
CA ARG A 157 20.82 6.87 -15.56
C ARG A 157 20.89 8.22 -16.23
N ASP A 158 22.06 8.45 -16.80
CA ASP A 158 22.40 9.50 -17.75
C ASP A 158 21.26 9.75 -18.75
N GLY A 159 20.93 11.03 -18.89
CA GLY A 159 20.00 11.53 -19.89
C GLY A 159 20.49 11.23 -21.31
N LYS A 160 19.84 10.29 -21.98
CA LYS A 160 19.81 10.23 -23.44
C LYS A 160 18.37 10.12 -23.92
N ALA A 161 17.85 11.25 -24.38
CA ALA A 161 16.54 11.32 -25.04
C ALA A 161 16.52 10.40 -26.28
N PRO A 162 15.41 9.69 -26.56
CA PRO A 162 15.25 8.96 -27.80
C PRO A 162 15.00 9.93 -28.97
N GLU A 163 15.93 9.94 -29.91
CA GLU A 163 15.88 10.65 -31.18
C GLU A 163 14.76 10.07 -32.07
N ALA A 164 13.82 10.90 -32.50
CA ALA A 164 12.69 10.51 -33.34
C ALA A 164 13.16 10.16 -34.77
N PRO A 165 12.61 9.12 -35.43
CA PRO A 165 13.00 8.78 -36.79
C PRO A 165 12.55 9.86 -37.81
N PRO A 166 13.30 10.09 -38.91
CA PRO A 166 12.98 11.13 -39.89
C PRO A 166 11.67 10.85 -40.63
N ARG A 167 10.83 11.89 -40.78
CA ARG A 167 9.61 11.84 -41.59
C ARG A 167 9.98 11.73 -43.08
N GLU A 168 9.64 10.61 -43.72
CA GLU A 168 9.71 10.46 -45.18
C GLU A 168 8.82 11.50 -45.88
N ALA A 169 9.42 12.25 -46.81
CA ALA A 169 8.72 13.22 -47.65
C ALA A 169 7.89 12.51 -48.74
N PRO A 170 6.76 13.09 -49.19
CA PRO A 170 5.89 12.47 -50.19
C PRO A 170 6.58 12.40 -51.57
N ARG A 171 6.62 11.20 -52.15
CA ARG A 171 7.12 10.96 -53.53
C ARG A 171 6.15 11.55 -54.55
N LYS A 172 6.67 12.36 -55.49
CA LYS A 172 5.91 12.89 -56.63
C LYS A 172 5.44 11.75 -57.57
N PRO A 173 4.27 11.86 -58.21
CA PRO A 173 3.82 10.86 -59.17
C PRO A 173 4.64 10.92 -60.47
N SER A 174 5.13 9.76 -60.88
CA SER A 174 5.82 9.53 -62.15
C SER A 174 4.80 9.53 -63.28
N SER A 175 4.93 10.51 -64.18
CA SER A 175 4.29 10.55 -65.48
C SER A 175 4.98 9.54 -66.39
N ASP A 176 4.41 8.35 -66.53
CA ASP A 176 4.65 7.49 -67.71
C ASP A 176 3.65 6.33 -67.73
N ARG A 177 2.59 6.48 -68.53
CA ARG A 177 1.96 5.31 -69.16
C ARG A 177 1.33 5.69 -70.50
N LYS A 178 2.05 5.28 -71.55
CA LYS A 178 1.64 5.22 -72.95
C LYS A 178 0.25 4.58 -73.13
N MET A 179 -0.52 5.16 -74.04
CA MET A 179 -1.61 4.48 -74.75
C MET A 179 -1.06 3.60 -75.87
N PRO A 180 -1.74 2.49 -76.21
CA PRO A 180 -1.76 1.98 -77.58
C PRO A 180 -3.11 2.28 -78.26
N GLU A 181 -3.03 2.43 -79.59
CA GLU A 181 -4.13 2.61 -80.56
C GLU A 181 -5.11 1.43 -80.61
#